data_AF-A0A151Z3R5-F1
#
_entry.id   AF-A0A151Z3R5-F1
#
_cell.length_a   1.000
_cell.length_b   1.000
_cell.length_c   1.000
_cell.angle_alpha   90.00
_cell.angle_beta   90.00
_cell.angle_gamma   90.00
#
_symmetry.space_group_name_H-M   'P 1'
#
loop_
_entity.id
_entity.type
_entity.pdbx_description
1 polymer ?
#
loop_
_entity_poly.entity_id
_entity_poly.type
_entity_poly.pdbx_seq_one_letter_code
_entity_poly.pdbx_strand_id
1 'polypeptide(L)'
;MNIHQTLPIYENKKDILYLLEKYSTLIIIGTTGCGKTTQIPKYLWESGWADGGRQIVCTQPRRISTVSVATRVADEMNQSVGKTVGYSVRFDEQIDDNLTRIKYTTDGMLLREMMLDPLLLRYSVIMVDEAHERSLNTDMLFGLLKKIQKARFLKKSENSRIDELKLIISSATLQVEQLQKYFQNSYILTIGKGQRIYPVDIMYLEEPCINYLDKCYHTVIDIQNSQPPGDILVFLTGKEEIDTLIERLDNFFSTQKSKISVVLLALYSQMSMEKQLKVFQQTNPSMTRKVIVSTNVAETSLTIDGIVYVVDCGFIKIKSYSPLEAMESLVVVPVSQSSANQRSGRAGRNRPGKCYRLYTEDSFSKLDHNLIPEISRSNLTPLILQLKNMGIDNILNFDFLTLPPTNNLASALETLYKLGAIDDNGKLTETGGILSEFPLDPQLSKVLLTSQRFHCTFECLIIVSMLSLQSNLYDIQSHSHRKDVLIRQGDHLTLLNIFQQFQQSNYSKSWCKSRQINYKSMTMALKIKNQLQAYLKKFSIPIQSIQDTDEKDLTIPIRKCIVAGFFNNIVRLQSDGTYKSIGNPLLDNLYIHPISVLSLQNSSPFLLYNEILYTTKRFIKDLIVIEPEWLIK
;
A
#
# COMPACT_ATOMS: atom_id res chain seq x y z
N MET A 1 -3.27 -13.13 -34.70
CA MET A 1 -2.06 -13.65 -34.05
C MET A 1 -2.27 -13.62 -32.54
N ASN A 2 -1.99 -14.72 -31.84
CA ASN A 2 -2.08 -14.74 -30.37
C ASN A 2 -1.01 -13.82 -29.78
N ILE A 3 -1.42 -12.67 -29.24
CA ILE A 3 -0.56 -11.64 -28.63
C ILE A 3 0.37 -12.23 -27.54
N HIS A 4 0.03 -13.39 -26.96
CA HIS A 4 0.86 -14.07 -25.96
C HIS A 4 2.17 -14.65 -26.50
N GLN A 5 2.21 -15.04 -27.78
CA GLN A 5 3.42 -15.61 -28.39
C GLN A 5 4.46 -14.55 -28.75
N THR A 6 4.08 -13.27 -28.75
CA THR A 6 4.99 -12.15 -29.06
C THR A 6 5.66 -11.57 -27.81
N LEU A 7 5.30 -12.03 -26.61
CA LEU A 7 5.91 -11.53 -25.37
C LEU A 7 7.30 -12.15 -25.16
N PRO A 8 8.29 -11.37 -24.64
CA PRO A 8 9.66 -11.84 -24.45
C PRO A 8 9.77 -13.13 -23.66
N ILE A 9 8.90 -13.33 -22.68
CA ILE A 9 8.95 -14.50 -21.80
C ILE A 9 8.56 -15.82 -22.47
N TYR A 10 7.91 -15.76 -23.64
CA TYR A 10 7.42 -16.95 -24.33
C TYR A 10 8.56 -17.89 -24.75
N GLU A 11 9.69 -17.32 -25.20
CA GLU A 11 10.88 -18.08 -25.60
C GLU A 11 11.43 -18.94 -24.45
N ASN A 12 11.31 -18.47 -23.21
CA ASN A 12 11.81 -19.15 -22.02
C ASN A 12 10.77 -20.06 -21.34
N LYS A 13 9.59 -20.28 -21.94
CA LYS A 13 8.53 -21.13 -21.32
C LYS A 13 9.07 -22.50 -20.88
N LYS A 14 9.79 -23.18 -21.78
CA LYS A 14 10.37 -24.52 -21.50
C LYS A 14 11.48 -24.45 -20.46
N ASP A 15 12.34 -23.44 -20.53
CA ASP A 15 13.43 -23.24 -19.58
C ASP A 15 12.90 -23.03 -18.16
N ILE A 16 11.84 -22.22 -18.00
CA ILE A 16 11.21 -21.95 -16.70
C ILE A 16 10.72 -23.25 -16.07
N LEU A 17 10.01 -24.09 -16.83
CA LEU A 17 9.48 -25.36 -16.33
C LEU A 17 10.60 -26.34 -15.95
N TYR A 18 11.60 -26.50 -16.82
CA TYR A 18 12.76 -27.35 -16.56
C TYR A 18 13.55 -26.90 -15.32
N LEU A 19 13.79 -25.59 -15.18
CA LEU A 19 14.53 -25.04 -14.05
C LEU A 19 13.75 -25.18 -12.73
N LEU A 20 12.42 -25.10 -12.76
CA LEU A 20 11.57 -25.31 -11.58
C LEU A 20 11.53 -26.77 -11.11
N GLU A 21 11.66 -27.73 -12.02
CA GLU A 21 11.84 -29.13 -11.63
C GLU A 21 13.18 -29.32 -10.91
N LYS A 22 14.26 -28.71 -11.44
CA LYS A 22 15.63 -28.88 -10.94
C LYS A 22 15.96 -28.10 -9.67
N TYR A 23 15.48 -26.86 -9.53
CA TYR A 23 15.80 -25.97 -8.42
C TYR A 23 14.59 -25.78 -7.51
N SER A 24 14.82 -25.54 -6.22
CA SER A 24 13.74 -25.19 -5.28
C SER A 24 13.28 -23.75 -5.46
N THR A 25 14.20 -22.86 -5.86
CA THR A 25 13.95 -21.44 -6.03
C THR A 25 14.48 -20.95 -7.38
N LEU A 26 13.63 -20.31 -8.16
CA LEU A 26 13.98 -19.70 -9.44
C LEU A 26 13.86 -18.17 -9.32
N ILE A 27 14.96 -17.45 -9.55
CA ILE A 27 14.99 -15.99 -9.57
C ILE A 27 14.88 -15.54 -11.02
N ILE A 28 13.79 -14.87 -11.38
CA ILE A 28 13.51 -14.42 -12.74
C ILE A 28 13.71 -12.91 -12.82
N ILE A 29 14.64 -12.49 -13.69
CA ILE A 29 14.88 -11.09 -14.00
C ILE A 29 14.26 -10.78 -15.35
N GLY A 30 13.49 -9.72 -15.43
CA GLY A 30 13.05 -9.19 -16.73
C GLY A 30 12.41 -7.84 -16.56
N THR A 31 12.45 -7.00 -17.59
CA THR A 31 11.84 -5.68 -17.53
C THR A 31 10.32 -5.76 -17.33
N THR A 32 9.73 -4.71 -16.76
CA THR A 32 8.27 -4.64 -16.64
C THR A 32 7.65 -4.59 -18.04
N GLY A 33 6.61 -5.41 -18.26
CA GLY A 33 5.98 -5.60 -19.58
C GLY A 33 6.44 -6.84 -20.33
N CYS A 34 7.48 -7.54 -19.88
CA CYS A 34 7.95 -8.75 -20.57
C CYS A 34 7.06 -9.99 -20.38
N GLY A 35 5.98 -9.88 -19.57
CA GLY A 35 5.00 -10.95 -19.37
C GLY A 35 5.21 -11.84 -18.15
N LYS A 36 6.13 -11.53 -17.23
CA LYS A 36 6.40 -12.33 -16.00
C LYS A 36 5.13 -12.67 -15.25
N THR A 37 4.44 -11.65 -14.76
CA THR A 37 3.28 -11.79 -13.88
C THR A 37 2.09 -12.46 -14.57
N THR A 38 1.87 -12.17 -15.85
CA THR A 38 0.69 -12.65 -16.57
C THR A 38 0.87 -14.04 -17.16
N GLN A 39 2.07 -14.39 -17.62
CA GLN A 39 2.30 -15.63 -18.37
C GLN A 39 2.85 -16.77 -17.50
N ILE A 40 3.73 -16.51 -16.52
CA ILE A 40 4.33 -17.58 -15.70
C ILE A 40 3.26 -18.41 -14.99
N PRO A 41 2.27 -17.84 -14.28
CA PRO A 41 1.25 -18.64 -13.61
C PRO A 41 0.41 -19.47 -14.59
N LYS A 42 0.16 -18.96 -15.81
CA LYS A 42 -0.53 -19.72 -16.86
C LYS A 42 0.30 -20.91 -17.34
N TYR A 43 1.61 -20.74 -17.55
CA TYR A 43 2.49 -21.84 -17.97
C TYR A 43 2.53 -22.95 -16.93
N LEU A 44 2.55 -22.60 -15.65
CA LEU A 44 2.50 -23.55 -14.55
C LEU A 44 1.17 -24.30 -14.51
N TRP A 45 0.05 -23.57 -14.65
CA TRP A 45 -1.28 -24.18 -14.68
C TRP A 45 -1.46 -25.14 -15.86
N GLU A 46 -1.06 -24.73 -17.07
CA GLU A 46 -1.09 -25.56 -18.28
C GLU A 46 -0.22 -26.82 -18.19
N SER A 47 0.82 -26.80 -17.35
CA SER A 47 1.76 -27.91 -17.18
C SER A 47 1.42 -28.79 -15.97
N GLY A 48 0.22 -28.67 -15.40
CA GLY A 48 -0.27 -29.55 -14.33
C GLY A 48 0.23 -29.22 -12.92
N TRP A 49 0.89 -28.07 -12.69
CA TRP A 49 1.35 -27.69 -11.35
C TRP A 49 0.20 -27.43 -10.37
N ALA A 50 -1.02 -27.21 -10.88
CA ALA A 50 -2.23 -27.04 -10.08
C ALA A 50 -3.12 -28.31 -10.04
N ASP A 51 -2.61 -29.45 -10.52
CA ASP A 51 -3.35 -30.71 -10.50
C ASP A 51 -3.49 -31.26 -9.07
N GLY A 52 -4.49 -32.12 -8.88
CA GLY A 52 -4.82 -32.68 -7.56
C GLY A 52 -5.46 -31.68 -6.59
N GLY A 53 -6.03 -30.58 -7.10
CA GLY A 53 -6.65 -29.52 -6.30
C GLY A 53 -5.67 -28.50 -5.71
N ARG A 54 -4.38 -28.60 -6.06
CA ARG A 54 -3.34 -27.63 -5.65
C ARG A 54 -3.53 -26.29 -6.38
N GLN A 55 -2.93 -25.25 -5.82
CA GLN A 55 -3.00 -23.90 -6.37
C GLN A 55 -1.62 -23.31 -6.63
N ILE A 56 -1.56 -22.34 -7.53
CA ILE A 56 -0.43 -21.46 -7.77
C ILE A 56 -0.83 -20.09 -7.23
N VAL A 57 0.03 -19.49 -6.41
CA VAL A 57 -0.21 -18.13 -5.91
C VAL A 57 0.88 -17.17 -6.38
N CYS A 58 0.47 -16.02 -6.89
CA CYS A 58 1.35 -14.93 -7.28
C CYS A 58 1.07 -13.73 -6.37
N THR A 59 2.08 -13.31 -5.60
CA THR A 59 1.98 -12.14 -4.75
C THR A 59 2.33 -10.87 -5.50
N GLN A 60 1.68 -9.78 -5.12
CA GLN A 60 1.93 -8.44 -5.62
C GLN A 60 2.02 -7.47 -4.42
N PRO A 61 2.93 -6.49 -4.44
CA PRO A 61 3.03 -5.51 -3.35
C PRO A 61 1.80 -4.58 -3.31
N ARG A 62 1.11 -4.38 -4.45
CA ARG A 62 0.04 -3.39 -4.61
C ARG A 62 -1.32 -4.04 -4.88
N ARG A 63 -2.34 -3.52 -4.20
CA ARG A 63 -3.75 -3.95 -4.38
C ARG A 63 -4.21 -3.79 -5.83
N ILE A 64 -3.96 -2.63 -6.46
CA ILE A 64 -4.38 -2.39 -7.84
C ILE A 64 -3.77 -3.41 -8.80
N SER A 65 -2.46 -3.66 -8.69
CA SER A 65 -1.76 -4.63 -9.54
C SER A 65 -2.29 -6.04 -9.34
N THR A 66 -2.59 -6.42 -8.09
CA THR A 66 -3.22 -7.72 -7.79
C THR A 66 -4.55 -7.89 -8.53
N VAL A 67 -5.45 -6.91 -8.41
CA VAL A 67 -6.79 -6.97 -9.03
C VAL A 67 -6.69 -6.88 -10.55
N SER A 68 -5.93 -5.93 -11.08
CA SER A 68 -5.84 -5.71 -12.53
C SER A 68 -5.19 -6.88 -13.26
N VAL A 69 -4.16 -7.49 -12.67
CA VAL A 69 -3.51 -8.67 -13.27
C VAL A 69 -4.44 -9.87 -13.22
N ALA A 70 -5.15 -10.10 -12.11
CA ALA A 70 -6.12 -11.19 -12.02
C ALA A 70 -7.22 -11.06 -13.08
N THR A 71 -7.79 -9.86 -13.23
CA THR A 71 -8.80 -9.59 -14.27
C THR A 71 -8.22 -9.82 -15.65
N ARG A 72 -7.03 -9.26 -15.94
CA ARG A 72 -6.39 -9.44 -17.24
C ARG A 72 -6.14 -10.90 -17.57
N VAL A 73 -5.63 -11.69 -16.62
CA VAL A 73 -5.31 -13.10 -16.84
C VAL A 73 -6.57 -13.94 -16.98
N ALA A 74 -7.63 -13.63 -16.23
CA ALA A 74 -8.94 -14.26 -16.43
C ALA A 74 -9.49 -14.00 -17.85
N ASP A 75 -9.42 -12.75 -18.31
CA ASP A 75 -9.83 -12.36 -19.67
C ASP A 75 -8.99 -13.08 -20.74
N GLU A 76 -7.67 -13.16 -20.57
CA GLU A 76 -6.76 -13.89 -21.48
C GLU A 76 -7.06 -15.39 -21.54
N MET A 77 -7.65 -15.95 -20.48
CA MET A 77 -8.06 -17.36 -20.39
C MET A 77 -9.52 -17.58 -20.77
N ASN A 78 -10.23 -16.54 -21.24
CA ASN A 78 -11.67 -16.55 -21.51
C ASN A 78 -12.49 -17.05 -20.30
N GLN A 79 -12.13 -16.62 -19.09
CA GLN A 79 -12.78 -16.99 -17.85
C GLN A 79 -13.25 -15.77 -17.06
N SER A 80 -14.25 -15.97 -16.20
CA SER A 80 -14.64 -14.95 -15.22
C SER A 80 -13.71 -14.98 -14.01
N VAL A 81 -13.34 -13.81 -13.52
CA VAL A 81 -12.62 -13.65 -12.25
C VAL A 81 -13.42 -14.30 -11.11
N GLY A 82 -12.72 -15.00 -10.22
CA GLY A 82 -13.29 -15.76 -9.11
C GLY A 82 -13.54 -17.23 -9.41
N LYS A 83 -13.35 -17.68 -10.67
CA LYS A 83 -13.36 -19.12 -11.04
C LYS A 83 -11.95 -19.69 -11.04
N THR A 84 -11.38 -20.08 -12.18
CA THR A 84 -10.01 -20.64 -12.23
C THR A 84 -8.95 -19.61 -11.83
N VAL A 85 -9.18 -18.34 -12.18
CA VAL A 85 -8.33 -17.21 -11.79
C VAL A 85 -9.09 -16.35 -10.78
N GLY A 86 -8.50 -16.13 -9.62
CA GLY A 86 -9.08 -15.31 -8.55
C GLY A 86 -8.08 -14.36 -7.93
N TYR A 87 -8.58 -13.45 -7.08
CA TYR A 87 -7.71 -12.58 -6.28
C TYR A 87 -8.17 -12.46 -4.83
N SER A 88 -7.20 -12.17 -3.95
CA SER A 88 -7.44 -11.93 -2.53
C SER A 88 -6.62 -10.73 -2.05
N VAL A 89 -7.30 -9.64 -1.69
CA VAL A 89 -6.70 -8.44 -1.12
C VAL A 89 -7.43 -8.05 0.17
N ARG A 90 -6.80 -7.24 1.03
CA ARG A 90 -7.39 -6.88 2.33
C ARG A 90 -8.78 -6.26 2.16
N PHE A 91 -9.78 -6.86 2.80
CA PHE A 91 -11.20 -6.49 2.76
C PHE A 91 -11.92 -6.68 1.41
N ASP A 92 -11.33 -7.39 0.44
CA ASP A 92 -11.93 -7.59 -0.88
C ASP A 92 -11.36 -8.87 -1.55
N GLU A 93 -12.20 -9.87 -1.75
CA GLU A 93 -11.77 -11.19 -2.22
C GLU A 93 -12.77 -11.76 -3.22
N GLN A 94 -12.24 -12.34 -4.30
CA GLN A 94 -12.99 -13.05 -5.34
C GLN A 94 -12.25 -14.33 -5.68
N ILE A 95 -12.53 -15.37 -4.90
CA ILE A 95 -12.00 -16.73 -5.09
C ILE A 95 -13.13 -17.74 -4.88
N ASP A 96 -12.94 -18.91 -5.48
CA ASP A 96 -13.74 -20.11 -5.21
C ASP A 96 -12.75 -21.21 -4.83
N ASP A 97 -12.83 -21.72 -3.60
CA ASP A 97 -11.88 -22.70 -3.08
C ASP A 97 -11.81 -23.99 -3.92
N ASN A 98 -12.90 -24.37 -4.60
CA ASN A 98 -12.96 -25.57 -5.41
C ASN A 98 -12.50 -25.34 -6.85
N LEU A 99 -12.73 -24.15 -7.41
CA LEU A 99 -12.44 -23.84 -8.81
C LEU A 99 -11.12 -23.09 -9.02
N THR A 100 -10.73 -22.23 -8.09
CA THR A 100 -9.52 -21.39 -8.25
C THR A 100 -8.26 -22.26 -8.27
N ARG A 101 -7.42 -22.01 -9.27
CA ARG A 101 -6.12 -22.66 -9.47
C ARG A 101 -4.98 -21.66 -9.56
N ILE A 102 -5.27 -20.45 -10.04
CA ILE A 102 -4.33 -19.32 -10.05
C ILE A 102 -4.89 -18.22 -9.15
N LYS A 103 -4.21 -17.94 -8.04
CA LYS A 103 -4.58 -16.91 -7.08
C LYS A 103 -3.59 -15.74 -7.16
N TYR A 104 -4.07 -14.53 -7.40
CA TYR A 104 -3.28 -13.32 -7.20
C TYR A 104 -3.59 -12.74 -5.83
N THR A 105 -2.57 -12.43 -5.04
CA THR A 105 -2.81 -11.89 -3.69
C THR A 105 -1.83 -10.79 -3.34
N THR A 106 -2.19 -9.93 -2.39
CA THR A 106 -1.19 -9.02 -1.81
C THR A 106 -0.27 -9.78 -0.86
N ASP A 107 0.99 -9.37 -0.77
CA ASP A 107 1.98 -9.98 0.14
C ASP A 107 1.43 -10.20 1.58
N GLY A 108 0.79 -9.16 2.13
CA GLY A 108 0.20 -9.21 3.47
C GLY A 108 -0.98 -10.19 3.62
N MET A 109 -1.70 -10.52 2.54
CA MET A 109 -2.77 -11.52 2.60
C MET A 109 -2.19 -12.95 2.61
N LEU A 110 -1.09 -13.20 1.88
CA LEU A 110 -0.39 -14.49 1.97
C LEU A 110 0.23 -14.70 3.36
N LEU A 111 0.80 -13.65 3.98
CA LEU A 111 1.28 -13.70 5.36
C LEU A 111 0.16 -14.07 6.35
N ARG A 112 -1.06 -13.56 6.14
CA ARG A 112 -2.20 -13.95 6.99
C ARG A 112 -2.61 -15.40 6.77
N GLU A 113 -2.58 -15.87 5.54
CA GLU A 113 -2.88 -17.27 5.22
C GLU A 113 -1.90 -18.22 5.91
N MET A 114 -0.62 -17.83 6.04
CA MET A 114 0.38 -18.59 6.81
C MET A 114 0.02 -18.74 8.30
N MET A 115 -0.81 -17.87 8.88
CA MET A 115 -1.27 -18.06 10.27
C MET A 115 -2.27 -19.20 10.41
N LEU A 116 -3.02 -19.52 9.34
CA LEU A 116 -3.99 -20.62 9.32
C LEU A 116 -3.40 -21.91 8.73
N ASP A 117 -2.56 -21.77 7.70
CA ASP A 117 -1.81 -22.86 7.07
C ASP A 117 -0.31 -22.55 7.11
N PRO A 118 0.39 -22.85 8.23
CA PRO A 118 1.80 -22.52 8.41
C PRO A 118 2.75 -23.18 7.41
N LEU A 119 2.30 -24.26 6.77
CA LEU A 119 3.07 -24.93 5.74
C LEU A 119 2.63 -24.54 4.34
N LEU A 120 1.52 -23.81 4.16
CA LEU A 120 0.94 -23.39 2.89
C LEU A 120 0.58 -24.55 1.94
N LEU A 121 0.25 -25.73 2.46
CA LEU A 121 0.19 -27.01 1.73
C LEU A 121 -0.73 -26.98 0.49
N ARG A 122 -1.69 -26.06 0.47
CA ARG A 122 -2.54 -25.79 -0.71
C ARG A 122 -1.75 -25.40 -1.96
N TYR A 123 -0.58 -24.76 -1.79
CA TYR A 123 0.24 -24.24 -2.89
C TYR A 123 1.38 -25.19 -3.27
N SER A 124 1.48 -25.46 -4.57
CA SER A 124 2.61 -26.15 -5.19
C SER A 124 3.73 -25.17 -5.55
N VAL A 125 3.36 -24.00 -6.07
CA VAL A 125 4.27 -22.93 -6.48
C VAL A 125 3.81 -21.60 -5.91
N ILE A 126 4.73 -20.87 -5.29
CA ILE A 126 4.54 -19.48 -4.87
C ILE A 126 5.44 -18.60 -5.75
N MET A 127 4.87 -17.58 -6.37
CA MET A 127 5.60 -16.54 -7.09
C MET A 127 5.53 -15.25 -6.29
N VAL A 128 6.67 -14.76 -5.82
CA VAL A 128 6.80 -13.42 -5.22
C VAL A 128 7.26 -12.48 -6.30
N ASP A 129 6.37 -11.61 -6.76
CA ASP A 129 6.65 -10.69 -7.87
C ASP A 129 6.98 -9.27 -7.39
N GLU A 130 7.55 -8.47 -8.29
CA GLU A 130 8.00 -7.09 -8.03
C GLU A 130 8.92 -7.00 -6.78
N ALA A 131 9.75 -8.03 -6.56
CA ALA A 131 10.63 -8.18 -5.39
C ALA A 131 11.62 -7.00 -5.18
N HIS A 132 11.83 -6.18 -6.21
CA HIS A 132 12.65 -4.97 -6.15
C HIS A 132 11.97 -3.82 -5.39
N GLU A 133 10.65 -3.85 -5.17
CA GLU A 133 9.98 -2.85 -4.33
C GLU A 133 10.42 -2.98 -2.85
N ARG A 134 10.95 -4.15 -2.43
CA ARG A 134 11.49 -4.41 -1.09
C ARG A 134 10.57 -3.90 0.03
N SER A 135 9.28 -4.25 -0.10
CA SER A 135 8.27 -3.90 0.90
C SER A 135 8.49 -4.68 2.19
N LEU A 136 7.95 -4.17 3.31
CA LEU A 136 8.05 -4.81 4.62
C LEU A 136 7.50 -6.26 4.58
N ASN A 137 6.35 -6.45 3.92
CA ASN A 137 5.70 -7.74 3.80
C ASN A 137 6.48 -8.70 2.90
N THR A 138 7.07 -8.20 1.80
CA THR A 138 7.88 -9.02 0.87
C THR A 138 9.12 -9.58 1.59
N ASP A 139 9.83 -8.74 2.35
CA ASP A 139 11.02 -9.17 3.09
C ASP A 139 10.67 -10.20 4.19
N MET A 140 9.52 -10.02 4.86
CA MET A 140 9.00 -11.01 5.82
C MET A 140 8.63 -12.33 5.13
N LEU A 141 7.97 -12.26 3.97
CA LEU A 141 7.63 -13.44 3.16
C LEU A 141 8.89 -14.22 2.79
N PHE A 142 9.98 -13.57 2.39
CA PHE A 142 11.22 -14.27 2.05
C PHE A 142 11.76 -15.14 3.19
N GLY A 143 11.84 -14.59 4.41
CA GLY A 143 12.31 -15.34 5.57
C GLY A 143 11.39 -16.50 5.95
N LEU A 144 10.07 -16.30 5.88
CA LEU A 144 9.09 -17.34 6.17
C LEU A 144 9.06 -18.44 5.12
N LEU A 145 9.06 -18.08 3.83
CA LEU A 145 9.07 -19.04 2.72
C LEU A 145 10.30 -19.92 2.74
N LYS A 146 11.47 -19.37 3.08
CA LYS A 146 12.71 -20.16 3.27
C LYS A 146 12.57 -21.19 4.39
N LYS A 147 11.95 -20.81 5.51
CA LYS A 147 11.63 -21.75 6.61
C LYS A 147 10.62 -22.82 6.17
N ILE A 148 9.58 -22.44 5.42
CA ILE A 148 8.55 -23.37 4.90
C ILE A 148 9.16 -24.36 3.91
N GLN A 149 10.00 -23.91 2.97
CA GLN A 149 10.71 -24.78 2.03
C GLN A 149 11.53 -25.83 2.79
N LYS A 150 12.30 -25.42 3.80
CA LYS A 150 13.07 -26.34 4.65
C LYS A 150 12.17 -27.32 5.41
N ALA A 151 11.08 -26.84 6.01
CA ALA A 151 10.16 -27.67 6.78
C ALA A 151 9.45 -28.71 5.90
N ARG A 152 8.99 -28.34 4.71
CA ARG A 152 8.39 -29.27 3.76
C ARG A 152 9.40 -30.28 3.22
N PHE A 153 10.62 -29.84 2.90
CA PHE A 153 11.68 -30.74 2.45
C PHE A 153 11.98 -31.83 3.50
N LEU A 154 12.09 -31.46 4.78
CA LEU A 154 12.27 -32.42 5.86
C LEU A 154 11.06 -33.36 5.99
N LYS A 155 9.84 -32.83 5.99
CA LYS A 155 8.60 -33.63 6.10
C LYS A 155 8.34 -34.56 4.92
N LYS A 156 8.81 -34.21 3.71
CA LYS A 156 8.71 -35.07 2.52
C LYS A 156 9.44 -36.40 2.72
N SER A 157 10.54 -36.41 3.48
CA SER A 157 11.26 -37.64 3.81
C SER A 157 10.46 -38.58 4.72
N GLU A 158 9.51 -38.05 5.49
CA GLU A 158 8.68 -38.79 6.44
C GLU A 158 7.31 -39.15 5.86
N ASN A 159 6.75 -38.30 4.99
CA ASN A 159 5.42 -38.47 4.42
C ASN A 159 5.41 -38.09 2.94
N SER A 160 5.22 -39.10 2.08
CA SER A 160 5.20 -38.94 0.62
C SER A 160 4.05 -38.09 0.07
N ARG A 161 3.07 -37.69 0.90
CA ARG A 161 2.00 -36.78 0.51
C ARG A 161 2.37 -35.29 0.62
N ILE A 162 3.53 -34.95 1.19
CA ILE A 162 3.99 -33.56 1.32
C ILE A 162 5.03 -33.28 0.24
N ASP A 163 4.63 -32.48 -0.74
CA ASP A 163 5.53 -32.04 -1.80
C ASP A 163 6.42 -30.88 -1.35
N GLU A 164 7.59 -30.78 -1.98
CA GLU A 164 8.46 -29.60 -1.88
C GLU A 164 7.76 -28.37 -2.43
N LEU A 165 7.87 -27.25 -1.71
CA LEU A 165 7.39 -25.96 -2.19
C LEU A 165 8.39 -25.37 -3.19
N LYS A 166 7.92 -25.09 -4.41
CA LYS A 166 8.70 -24.35 -5.40
C LYS A 166 8.46 -22.85 -5.27
N LEU A 167 9.52 -22.07 -5.38
CA LEU A 167 9.49 -20.61 -5.24
C LEU A 167 9.97 -19.94 -6.53
N ILE A 168 9.24 -18.93 -6.99
CA ILE A 168 9.68 -18.02 -8.05
C ILE A 168 9.80 -16.63 -7.46
N ILE A 169 10.95 -15.98 -7.64
CA ILE A 169 11.17 -14.60 -7.22
C ILE A 169 11.37 -13.78 -8.47
N SER A 170 10.40 -12.93 -8.78
CA SER A 170 10.41 -12.11 -9.99
C SER A 170 10.81 -10.68 -9.66
N SER A 171 11.76 -10.14 -10.41
CA SER A 171 12.30 -8.79 -10.23
C SER A 171 12.59 -8.11 -11.56
N ALA A 172 12.51 -6.78 -11.58
CA ALA A 172 12.87 -5.96 -12.74
C ALA A 172 14.34 -5.52 -12.73
N THR A 173 15.03 -5.64 -11.59
CA THR A 173 16.37 -5.08 -11.38
C THR A 173 17.45 -6.17 -11.32
N LEU A 174 18.69 -5.80 -11.66
CA LEU A 174 19.84 -6.70 -11.75
C LEU A 174 20.49 -7.07 -10.41
N GLN A 175 20.02 -6.56 -9.27
CA GLN A 175 20.59 -6.85 -7.93
C GLN A 175 20.14 -8.20 -7.36
N VAL A 176 20.16 -9.22 -8.20
CA VAL A 176 19.84 -10.58 -7.85
C VAL A 176 20.92 -11.28 -7.06
N GLU A 177 22.14 -10.75 -6.99
CA GLU A 177 23.24 -11.35 -6.25
C GLU A 177 22.91 -11.49 -4.77
N GLN A 178 22.27 -10.48 -4.16
CA GLN A 178 21.83 -10.56 -2.76
C GLN A 178 20.74 -11.63 -2.60
N LEU A 179 19.78 -11.69 -3.51
CA LEU A 179 18.71 -12.69 -3.50
C LEU A 179 19.25 -14.12 -3.72
N GLN A 180 20.22 -14.29 -4.61
CA GLN A 180 20.86 -15.56 -4.91
C GLN A 180 21.70 -16.06 -3.72
N LYS A 181 22.45 -15.15 -3.07
CA LYS A 181 23.16 -15.46 -1.82
C LYS A 181 22.20 -15.86 -0.71
N TYR A 182 21.05 -15.18 -0.63
CA TYR A 182 20.07 -15.39 0.41
C TYR A 182 19.27 -16.69 0.23
N PHE A 183 18.84 -17.00 -1.00
CA PHE A 183 18.18 -18.26 -1.37
C PHE A 183 19.20 -19.26 -1.90
N GLN A 184 19.76 -20.05 -0.99
CA GLN A 184 20.64 -21.18 -1.32
C GLN A 184 19.92 -22.16 -2.27
N ASN A 185 20.64 -22.77 -3.21
CA ASN A 185 20.08 -23.62 -4.28
C ASN A 185 19.06 -22.89 -5.19
N SER A 186 19.37 -21.65 -5.56
CA SER A 186 18.59 -20.88 -6.54
C SER A 186 19.30 -20.73 -7.89
N TYR A 187 18.51 -20.56 -8.95
CA TYR A 187 19.01 -20.26 -10.29
C TYR A 187 18.50 -18.90 -10.76
N ILE A 188 19.35 -18.13 -11.45
CA ILE A 188 18.96 -16.85 -12.05
C ILE A 188 18.66 -17.07 -13.53
N LEU A 189 17.41 -16.79 -13.92
CA LEU A 189 16.99 -16.73 -15.31
C LEU A 189 16.73 -15.28 -15.71
N THR A 190 17.48 -14.77 -16.69
CA THR A 190 17.26 -13.44 -17.25
C THR A 190 16.44 -13.54 -18.54
N ILE A 191 15.24 -12.99 -18.50
CA ILE A 191 14.31 -12.90 -19.64
C ILE A 191 14.68 -11.71 -20.51
N GLY A 192 14.64 -11.90 -21.83
CA GLY A 192 14.87 -10.83 -22.79
C GLY A 192 16.35 -10.50 -23.04
N LYS A 193 17.27 -11.44 -22.80
CA LYS A 193 18.65 -11.35 -23.34
C LYS A 193 18.58 -11.24 -24.87
N GLY A 194 18.57 -10.01 -25.39
CA GLY A 194 18.56 -9.72 -26.83
C GLY A 194 17.30 -9.05 -27.38
N GLN A 195 16.23 -8.83 -26.60
CA GLN A 195 15.07 -8.09 -27.08
C GLN A 195 15.25 -6.58 -26.87
N ARG A 196 15.10 -5.82 -27.97
CA ARG A 196 15.29 -4.37 -28.04
C ARG A 196 14.21 -3.66 -27.22
N ILE A 197 14.52 -3.30 -25.96
CA ILE A 197 13.98 -2.06 -25.41
C ILE A 197 14.40 -1.00 -26.42
N TYR A 198 13.44 -0.30 -27.03
CA TYR A 198 13.79 0.72 -27.98
C TYR A 198 14.65 1.78 -27.25
N PRO A 199 15.68 2.33 -27.91
CA PRO A 199 16.54 3.31 -27.27
C PRO A 199 15.72 4.48 -26.75
N VAL A 200 16.08 4.94 -25.54
CA VAL A 200 15.49 6.12 -24.92
C VAL A 200 16.58 7.16 -24.81
N ASP A 201 16.40 8.30 -25.48
CA ASP A 201 17.30 9.43 -25.35
C ASP A 201 17.07 10.10 -23.99
N ILE A 202 18.12 10.19 -23.17
CA ILE A 202 18.06 10.80 -21.85
C ILE A 202 18.58 12.23 -21.96
N MET A 203 17.72 13.19 -21.62
CA MET A 203 18.04 14.62 -21.59
C MET A 203 18.12 15.07 -20.14
N TYR A 204 19.19 15.77 -19.78
CA TYR A 204 19.38 16.39 -18.47
C TYR A 204 19.27 17.91 -18.57
N LEU A 205 19.02 18.58 -17.44
CA LEU A 205 19.19 20.02 -17.38
C LEU A 205 20.68 20.38 -17.32
N GLU A 206 21.04 21.51 -17.92
CA GLU A 206 22.38 22.09 -17.80
C GLU A 206 22.63 22.63 -16.39
N GLU A 207 21.60 23.23 -15.78
CA GLU A 207 21.65 23.80 -14.42
C GLU A 207 20.52 23.26 -13.54
N PRO A 208 20.73 23.14 -12.21
CA PRO A 208 19.70 22.72 -11.27
C PRO A 208 18.49 23.67 -11.31
N CYS A 209 17.26 23.12 -11.41
CA CYS A 209 16.06 23.94 -11.33
C CYS A 209 15.57 24.11 -9.89
N ILE A 210 15.19 25.33 -9.52
CA ILE A 210 14.62 25.63 -8.18
C ILE A 210 13.19 25.09 -8.07
N ASN A 211 12.37 25.29 -9.11
CA ASN A 211 10.99 24.82 -9.15
C ASN A 211 10.78 23.79 -10.27
N TYR A 212 10.83 22.50 -9.90
CA TYR A 212 10.59 21.41 -10.84
C TYR A 212 9.15 21.38 -11.37
N LEU A 213 8.16 21.93 -10.64
CA LEU A 213 6.77 21.94 -11.08
C LEU A 213 6.56 22.89 -12.27
N ASP A 214 7.16 24.08 -12.20
CA ASP A 214 7.18 25.03 -13.33
C ASP A 214 7.95 24.44 -14.52
N LYS A 215 9.09 23.81 -14.26
CA LYS A 215 9.88 23.19 -15.33
C LYS A 215 9.14 22.01 -15.97
N CYS A 216 8.41 21.20 -15.21
CA CYS A 216 7.50 20.18 -15.72
C CYS A 216 6.46 20.80 -16.67
N TYR A 217 5.78 21.86 -16.24
CA TYR A 217 4.76 22.56 -17.04
C TYR A 217 5.30 23.01 -18.39
N HIS A 218 6.44 23.70 -18.41
CA HIS A 218 7.08 24.15 -19.65
C HIS A 218 7.52 22.96 -20.53
N THR A 219 8.14 21.94 -19.94
CA THR A 219 8.61 20.76 -20.68
C THR A 219 7.46 20.02 -21.37
N VAL A 220 6.30 19.88 -20.71
CA VAL A 220 5.11 19.25 -21.31
C VAL A 220 4.59 20.04 -22.52
N ILE A 221 4.56 21.38 -22.41
CA ILE A 221 4.16 22.26 -23.51
C ILE A 221 5.17 22.19 -24.68
N ASP A 222 6.46 22.18 -24.37
CA ASP A 222 7.52 22.07 -25.39
C ASP A 222 7.43 20.73 -26.13
N ILE A 223 7.16 19.63 -25.42
CA ILE A 223 6.90 18.33 -26.03
C ILE A 223 5.65 18.38 -26.91
N GLN A 224 4.58 19.03 -26.44
CA GLN A 224 3.34 19.20 -27.21
C GLN A 224 3.54 19.94 -28.54
N ASN A 225 4.37 20.98 -28.52
CA ASN A 225 4.58 21.84 -29.68
C ASN A 225 5.64 21.29 -30.65
N SER A 226 6.69 20.64 -30.14
CA SER A 226 7.87 20.28 -30.95
C SER A 226 7.96 18.80 -31.33
N GLN A 227 7.39 17.88 -30.55
CA GLN A 227 7.65 16.45 -30.71
C GLN A 227 6.54 15.71 -31.49
N PRO A 228 6.88 14.66 -32.26
CA PRO A 228 5.91 13.86 -33.02
C PRO A 228 4.92 13.08 -32.11
N PRO A 229 3.80 12.56 -32.63
CA PRO A 229 2.77 11.89 -31.83
C PRO A 229 3.31 10.82 -30.89
N GLY A 230 2.75 10.72 -29.68
CA GLY A 230 3.20 9.83 -28.59
C GLY A 230 2.80 10.39 -27.22
N ASP A 231 2.39 9.53 -26.29
CA ASP A 231 1.86 9.97 -25.00
C ASP A 231 2.99 10.37 -24.03
N ILE A 232 2.64 11.25 -23.09
CA ILE A 232 3.56 11.81 -22.08
C ILE A 232 3.21 11.21 -20.71
N LEU A 233 4.23 10.73 -20.01
CA LEU A 233 4.16 10.34 -18.60
C LEU A 233 5.01 11.27 -17.74
N VAL A 234 4.39 11.99 -16.82
CA VAL A 234 5.05 12.92 -15.90
C VAL A 234 5.07 12.31 -14.51
N PHE A 235 6.25 12.26 -13.88
CA PHE A 235 6.40 11.82 -12.48
C PHE A 235 6.45 13.02 -11.54
N LEU A 236 5.54 13.06 -10.56
CA LEU A 236 5.46 14.03 -9.47
C LEU A 236 5.29 13.32 -8.12
N THR A 237 5.36 14.07 -7.02
CA THR A 237 5.48 13.45 -5.68
C THR A 237 4.13 13.15 -5.02
N GLY A 238 3.06 13.88 -5.37
CA GLY A 238 1.77 13.73 -4.70
C GLY A 238 0.59 14.42 -5.39
N LYS A 239 -0.61 14.24 -4.82
CA LYS A 239 -1.88 14.73 -5.37
C LYS A 239 -1.89 16.24 -5.60
N GLU A 240 -1.43 17.03 -4.63
CA GLU A 240 -1.48 18.51 -4.70
C GLU A 240 -0.69 19.04 -5.90
N GLU A 241 0.53 18.54 -6.11
CA GLU A 241 1.35 18.89 -7.27
C GLU A 241 0.71 18.43 -8.59
N ILE A 242 0.14 17.22 -8.61
CA ILE A 242 -0.53 16.65 -9.79
C ILE A 242 -1.73 17.50 -10.20
N ASP A 243 -2.62 17.80 -9.25
CA ASP A 243 -3.84 18.56 -9.51
C ASP A 243 -3.47 19.99 -9.96
N THR A 244 -2.46 20.62 -9.33
CA THR A 244 -1.95 21.94 -9.71
C THR A 244 -1.39 21.96 -11.14
N LEU A 245 -0.60 20.95 -11.52
CA LEU A 245 -0.05 20.86 -12.87
C LEU A 245 -1.15 20.62 -13.91
N ILE A 246 -2.12 19.74 -13.62
CA ILE A 246 -3.23 19.45 -14.51
C ILE A 246 -4.08 20.71 -14.73
N GLU A 247 -4.43 21.45 -13.68
CA GLU A 247 -5.20 22.68 -13.79
C GLU A 247 -4.49 23.74 -14.65
N ARG A 248 -3.18 23.92 -14.46
CA ARG A 248 -2.38 24.84 -15.27
C ARG A 248 -2.32 24.42 -16.74
N LEU A 249 -2.14 23.12 -17.01
CA LEU A 249 -2.13 22.59 -18.37
C LEU A 249 -3.52 22.70 -19.03
N ASP A 250 -4.60 22.46 -18.28
CA ASP A 250 -5.97 22.54 -18.79
C ASP A 250 -6.33 23.97 -19.21
N ASN A 251 -5.97 24.96 -18.38
CA ASN A 251 -6.12 26.38 -18.70
C ASN A 251 -5.34 26.78 -19.97
N PHE A 252 -4.12 26.27 -20.13
CA PHE A 252 -3.30 26.54 -21.30
C PHE A 252 -3.89 25.91 -22.58
N PHE A 253 -4.21 24.61 -22.56
CA PHE A 253 -4.74 23.92 -23.73
C PHE A 253 -6.18 24.32 -24.09
N SER A 254 -6.96 24.83 -23.15
CA SER A 254 -8.29 25.38 -23.42
C SER A 254 -8.23 26.69 -24.22
N THR A 255 -7.17 27.47 -24.05
CA THR A 255 -7.01 28.77 -24.74
C THR A 255 -6.33 28.63 -26.10
N GLN A 256 -5.44 27.64 -26.28
CA GLN A 256 -4.64 27.48 -27.48
C GLN A 256 -5.15 26.31 -28.35
N LYS A 257 -5.68 26.62 -29.54
CA LYS A 257 -6.07 25.58 -30.51
C LYS A 257 -4.84 24.90 -31.12
N SER A 258 -4.47 23.74 -30.61
CA SER A 258 -3.43 22.87 -31.18
C SER A 258 -4.00 21.93 -32.25
N LYS A 259 -3.17 21.47 -33.19
CA LYS A 259 -3.54 20.46 -34.20
C LYS A 259 -3.85 19.07 -33.60
N ILE A 260 -3.30 18.79 -32.42
CA ILE A 260 -3.47 17.54 -31.67
C ILE A 260 -4.22 17.86 -30.38
N SER A 261 -5.32 17.16 -30.09
CA SER A 261 -6.05 17.33 -28.84
C SER A 261 -5.28 16.71 -27.67
N VAL A 262 -5.37 17.33 -26.50
CA VAL A 262 -4.69 16.85 -25.28
C VAL A 262 -5.72 16.28 -24.32
N VAL A 263 -5.43 15.09 -23.77
CA VAL A 263 -6.23 14.49 -22.70
C VAL A 263 -5.37 14.41 -21.45
N LEU A 264 -5.73 15.17 -20.42
CA LEU A 264 -5.04 15.21 -19.14
C LEU A 264 -5.61 14.16 -18.19
N LEU A 265 -4.75 13.32 -17.62
CA LEU A 265 -5.15 12.27 -16.68
C LEU A 265 -4.23 12.24 -15.46
N ALA A 266 -4.83 12.19 -14.27
CA ALA A 266 -4.11 11.98 -13.01
C ALA A 266 -3.97 10.48 -12.70
N LEU A 267 -2.87 10.09 -12.05
CA LEU A 267 -2.68 8.73 -11.54
C LEU A 267 -1.93 8.69 -10.19
N TYR A 268 -2.66 8.54 -9.10
CA TYR A 268 -2.12 8.37 -7.75
C TYR A 268 -2.95 7.37 -6.92
N SER A 269 -2.36 6.87 -5.83
CA SER A 269 -2.88 5.72 -5.05
C SER A 269 -4.28 5.91 -4.47
N GLN A 270 -4.62 7.12 -4.01
CA GLN A 270 -5.90 7.44 -3.38
C GLN A 270 -7.08 7.61 -4.39
N MET A 271 -6.83 7.53 -5.69
CA MET A 271 -7.89 7.63 -6.70
C MET A 271 -8.80 6.40 -6.71
N SER A 272 -10.05 6.57 -7.18
CA SER A 272 -10.95 5.43 -7.38
C SER A 272 -10.50 4.56 -8.57
N MET A 273 -10.72 3.25 -8.48
CA MET A 273 -10.33 2.28 -9.51
C MET A 273 -10.85 2.66 -10.90
N GLU A 274 -12.10 3.10 -11.03
CA GLU A 274 -12.66 3.58 -12.31
C GLU A 274 -11.86 4.73 -12.94
N LYS A 275 -11.40 5.69 -12.13
CA LYS A 275 -10.59 6.81 -12.63
C LYS A 275 -9.18 6.35 -13.00
N GLN A 276 -8.58 5.46 -12.21
CA GLN A 276 -7.27 4.88 -12.51
C GLN A 276 -7.33 4.08 -13.81
N LEU A 277 -8.41 3.33 -14.06
CA LEU A 277 -8.57 2.55 -15.28
C LEU A 277 -8.68 3.40 -16.56
N LYS A 278 -9.02 4.70 -16.45
CA LYS A 278 -9.07 5.61 -17.61
C LYS A 278 -7.71 5.77 -18.30
N VAL A 279 -6.60 5.57 -17.58
CA VAL A 279 -5.26 5.68 -18.17
C VAL A 279 -4.99 4.62 -19.26
N PHE A 280 -5.68 3.48 -19.17
CA PHE A 280 -5.58 2.37 -20.13
C PHE A 280 -6.51 2.51 -21.34
N GLN A 281 -7.39 3.52 -21.35
CA GLN A 281 -8.27 3.74 -22.50
C GLN A 281 -7.44 4.10 -23.74
N GLN A 282 -7.77 3.44 -24.84
CA GLN A 282 -7.14 3.70 -26.13
C GLN A 282 -7.69 5.00 -26.71
N THR A 283 -6.79 5.88 -27.11
CA THR A 283 -7.08 7.14 -27.81
C THR A 283 -6.56 7.04 -29.23
N ASN A 284 -7.09 7.86 -30.16
CA ASN A 284 -6.59 7.89 -31.52
C ASN A 284 -5.19 8.55 -31.55
N PRO A 285 -4.09 7.80 -31.76
CA PRO A 285 -2.74 8.32 -31.52
C PRO A 285 -2.31 9.41 -32.50
N SER A 286 -2.98 9.54 -33.65
CA SER A 286 -2.66 10.54 -34.67
C SER A 286 -3.30 11.91 -34.41
N MET A 287 -4.37 11.96 -33.61
CA MET A 287 -5.14 13.18 -33.35
C MET A 287 -5.15 13.58 -31.88
N THR A 288 -4.81 12.67 -30.97
CA THR A 288 -4.89 12.90 -29.54
C THR A 288 -3.62 12.44 -28.83
N ARG A 289 -3.11 13.28 -27.94
CA ARG A 289 -2.00 12.96 -27.03
C ARG A 289 -2.52 12.88 -25.59
N LYS A 290 -2.24 11.79 -24.90
CA LYS A 290 -2.49 11.68 -23.46
C LYS A 290 -1.30 12.24 -22.69
N VAL A 291 -1.60 13.04 -21.67
CA VAL A 291 -0.62 13.48 -20.68
C VAL A 291 -1.06 12.90 -19.35
N ILE A 292 -0.30 11.92 -18.88
CA ILE A 292 -0.58 11.21 -17.64
C ILE A 292 0.38 11.74 -16.58
N VAL A 293 -0.16 12.38 -15.56
CA VAL A 293 0.62 12.91 -14.43
C VAL A 293 0.45 11.96 -13.26
N SER A 294 1.55 11.33 -12.85
CA SER A 294 1.53 10.21 -11.90
C SER A 294 2.56 10.33 -10.79
N THR A 295 2.28 9.64 -9.68
CA THR A 295 3.26 9.31 -8.66
C THR A 295 4.10 8.09 -9.07
N ASN A 296 4.85 7.49 -8.16
CA ASN A 296 5.54 6.21 -8.39
C ASN A 296 4.60 5.04 -8.70
N VAL A 297 3.28 5.23 -8.71
CA VAL A 297 2.29 4.22 -9.16
C VAL A 297 2.52 3.80 -10.62
N ALA A 298 3.00 4.70 -11.48
CA ALA A 298 3.35 4.36 -12.87
C ALA A 298 4.79 3.84 -13.04
N GLU A 299 5.62 3.92 -11.99
CA GLU A 299 7.04 3.57 -12.01
C GLU A 299 7.26 2.06 -12.06
N THR A 300 6.47 1.32 -11.30
CA THR A 300 6.47 -0.15 -11.19
C THR A 300 5.06 -0.69 -11.42
N SER A 301 4.93 -1.98 -11.71
CA SER A 301 3.65 -2.71 -11.54
C SER A 301 2.45 -2.39 -12.47
N LEU A 302 2.49 -1.33 -13.30
CA LEU A 302 1.47 -1.03 -14.33
C LEU A 302 2.10 -0.76 -15.70
N THR A 303 1.50 -1.26 -16.79
CA THR A 303 1.96 -0.98 -18.16
C THR A 303 0.95 -0.13 -18.91
N ILE A 304 1.29 1.14 -19.16
CA ILE A 304 0.48 2.06 -19.95
C ILE A 304 1.01 2.06 -21.37
N ASP A 305 0.20 1.61 -22.31
CA ASP A 305 0.57 1.59 -23.72
C ASP A 305 0.53 3.00 -24.32
N GLY A 306 1.45 3.28 -25.24
CA GLY A 306 1.50 4.54 -25.99
C GLY A 306 2.46 5.60 -25.45
N ILE A 307 3.06 5.39 -24.27
CA ILE A 307 4.06 6.30 -23.69
C ILE A 307 5.32 6.32 -24.56
N VAL A 308 5.74 7.52 -24.95
CA VAL A 308 6.97 7.78 -25.73
C VAL A 308 7.82 8.85 -25.05
N TYR A 309 7.20 9.74 -24.29
CA TYR A 309 7.88 10.81 -23.58
C TYR A 309 7.70 10.65 -22.08
N VAL A 310 8.81 10.71 -21.34
CA VAL A 310 8.80 10.70 -19.87
C VAL A 310 9.38 12.02 -19.37
N VAL A 311 8.73 12.65 -18.41
CA VAL A 311 9.24 13.81 -17.65
C VAL A 311 9.43 13.37 -16.21
N ASP A 312 10.68 13.40 -15.73
CA ASP A 312 11.04 12.93 -14.39
C ASP A 312 11.53 14.10 -13.52
N CYS A 313 10.76 14.43 -12.47
CA CYS A 313 11.16 15.46 -11.50
C CYS A 313 12.33 15.03 -10.61
N GLY A 314 12.68 13.74 -10.55
CA GLY A 314 13.78 13.24 -9.71
C GLY A 314 13.44 13.07 -8.24
N PHE A 315 12.18 13.24 -7.84
CA PHE A 315 11.72 13.06 -6.46
C PHE A 315 10.66 11.97 -6.31
N ILE A 316 10.54 11.48 -5.08
CA ILE A 316 9.53 10.51 -4.66
C ILE A 316 9.11 10.80 -3.21
N LYS A 317 7.83 10.61 -2.89
CA LYS A 317 7.34 10.69 -1.51
C LYS A 317 7.30 9.30 -0.90
N ILE A 318 8.06 9.09 0.17
CA ILE A 318 8.18 7.79 0.84
C ILE A 318 7.78 7.87 2.31
N LYS A 319 7.32 6.74 2.85
CA LYS A 319 7.15 6.58 4.29
C LYS A 319 8.51 6.49 4.97
N SER A 320 8.65 7.23 6.06
CA SER A 320 9.81 7.25 6.95
C SER A 320 9.33 7.19 8.40
N TYR A 321 9.89 6.28 9.18
CA TYR A 321 9.62 6.11 10.59
C TYR A 321 10.76 6.67 11.43
N SER A 322 10.42 7.56 12.36
CA SER A 322 11.36 8.04 13.36
C SER A 322 11.17 7.23 14.64
N PRO A 323 12.16 6.41 15.07
CA PRO A 323 12.05 5.63 16.30
C PRO A 323 12.01 6.53 17.54
N LEU A 324 12.69 7.68 17.49
CA LEU A 324 12.68 8.66 18.58
C LEU A 324 11.31 9.30 18.74
N GLU A 325 10.63 9.61 17.63
CA GLU A 325 9.27 10.20 17.64
C GLU A 325 8.17 9.12 17.75
N ALA A 326 8.53 7.85 17.57
CA ALA A 326 7.65 6.69 17.46
C ALA A 326 6.53 6.84 16.41
N MET A 327 6.80 7.59 15.34
CA MET A 327 5.79 8.02 14.35
C MET A 327 6.26 7.80 12.92
N GLU A 328 5.30 7.49 12.05
CA GLU A 328 5.49 7.47 10.60
C GLU A 328 5.15 8.82 9.99
N SER A 329 5.98 9.26 9.04
CA SER A 329 5.78 10.48 8.26
C SER A 329 6.02 10.22 6.77
N LEU A 330 5.45 11.07 5.92
CA LEU A 330 5.70 11.05 4.48
C LEU A 330 6.70 12.14 4.12
N VAL A 331 7.90 11.75 3.71
CA VAL A 331 8.98 12.66 3.36
C VAL A 331 9.25 12.59 1.86
N VAL A 332 9.49 13.74 1.24
CA VAL A 332 9.94 13.81 -0.15
C VAL A 332 11.46 13.66 -0.17
N VAL A 333 11.93 12.67 -0.92
CA VAL A 333 13.36 12.37 -1.09
C VAL A 333 13.71 12.26 -2.57
N PRO A 334 14.99 12.46 -2.95
CA PRO A 334 15.45 12.14 -4.29
C PRO A 334 15.22 10.67 -4.64
N VAL A 335 14.98 10.39 -5.92
CA VAL A 335 14.90 9.01 -6.41
C VAL A 335 16.27 8.33 -6.40
N SER A 336 16.28 7.00 -6.44
CA SER A 336 17.50 6.24 -6.71
C SER A 336 17.80 6.18 -8.22
N GLN A 337 19.04 5.87 -8.58
CA GLN A 337 19.41 5.65 -9.98
C GLN A 337 18.57 4.52 -10.62
N SER A 338 18.34 3.43 -9.89
CA SER A 338 17.48 2.33 -10.35
C SER A 338 16.06 2.82 -10.64
N SER A 339 15.47 3.62 -9.74
CA SER A 339 14.14 4.22 -9.92
C SER A 339 14.08 5.14 -11.14
N ALA A 340 15.03 6.06 -11.28
CA ALA A 340 15.14 6.95 -12.44
C ALA A 340 15.30 6.20 -13.77
N ASN A 341 16.00 5.07 -13.78
CA ASN A 341 16.15 4.21 -14.96
C ASN A 341 14.86 3.42 -15.27
N GLN A 342 14.09 3.02 -14.26
CA GLN A 342 12.78 2.42 -14.47
C GLN A 342 11.76 3.42 -15.02
N ARG A 343 11.79 4.66 -14.54
CA ARG A 343 10.98 5.78 -15.06
C ARG A 343 11.30 6.05 -16.53
N SER A 344 12.58 6.21 -16.89
CA SER A 344 12.97 6.44 -18.28
C SER A 344 12.62 5.25 -19.19
N GLY A 345 12.75 4.02 -18.69
CA GLY A 345 12.37 2.79 -19.40
C GLY A 345 10.89 2.71 -19.78
N ARG A 346 10.01 3.56 -19.22
CA ARG A 346 8.60 3.65 -19.62
C ARG A 346 8.42 4.23 -21.03
N ALA A 347 9.36 5.04 -21.52
CA ALA A 347 9.34 5.62 -22.86
C ALA A 347 9.73 4.62 -23.97
N GLY A 348 10.55 3.61 -23.67
CA GLY A 348 11.20 2.73 -24.65
C GLY A 348 10.45 1.43 -24.97
N ARG A 349 9.16 1.32 -24.63
CA ARG A 349 8.42 0.05 -24.72
C ARG A 349 7.90 -0.26 -26.11
N ASN A 350 7.30 0.72 -26.77
CA ASN A 350 6.60 0.48 -28.04
C ASN A 350 7.45 0.89 -29.25
N ARG A 351 8.30 1.92 -29.08
CA ARG A 351 9.17 2.51 -30.10
C ARG A 351 10.23 3.40 -29.41
N PRO A 352 11.22 3.96 -30.13
CA PRO A 352 12.19 4.88 -29.54
C PRO A 352 11.50 6.05 -28.86
N GLY A 353 12.00 6.42 -27.68
CA GLY A 353 11.38 7.42 -26.82
C GLY A 353 12.39 8.41 -26.26
N LYS A 354 11.91 9.37 -25.48
CA LYS A 354 12.75 10.37 -24.81
C LYS A 354 12.38 10.51 -23.34
N CYS A 355 13.38 10.68 -22.49
CA CYS A 355 13.22 10.96 -21.08
C CYS A 355 13.88 12.31 -20.75
N TYR A 356 13.08 13.23 -20.22
CA TYR A 356 13.52 14.55 -19.76
C TYR A 356 13.65 14.51 -18.24
N ARG A 357 14.90 14.45 -17.75
CA ARG A 357 15.22 14.51 -16.33
C ARG A 357 15.38 15.97 -15.92
N LEU A 358 14.59 16.41 -14.97
CA LEU A 358 14.59 17.81 -14.50
C LEU A 358 15.69 18.08 -13.47
N TYR A 359 16.85 17.46 -13.68
CA TYR A 359 18.04 17.56 -12.85
C TYR A 359 19.27 17.35 -13.73
N THR A 360 20.43 17.75 -13.23
CA THR A 360 21.69 17.65 -13.97
C THR A 360 22.22 16.21 -13.99
N GLU A 361 23.08 15.90 -14.95
CA GLU A 361 23.76 14.59 -15.01
C GLU A 361 24.67 14.36 -13.80
N ASP A 362 25.34 15.40 -13.31
CA ASP A 362 26.13 15.34 -12.06
C ASP A 362 25.24 14.96 -10.86
N SER A 363 24.06 15.57 -10.74
CA SER A 363 23.10 15.20 -9.69
C SER A 363 22.66 13.74 -9.80
N PHE A 364 22.42 13.23 -11.02
CA PHE A 364 22.08 11.82 -11.24
C PHE A 364 23.19 10.87 -10.75
N SER A 365 24.44 11.18 -11.05
CA SER A 365 25.60 10.36 -10.66
C SER A 365 25.77 10.25 -9.14
N LYS A 366 25.33 11.28 -8.38
CA LYS A 366 25.39 11.34 -6.93
C LYS A 366 24.22 10.66 -6.22
N LEU A 367 23.17 10.26 -6.94
CA LEU A 367 22.04 9.54 -6.36
C LEU A 367 22.47 8.15 -5.90
N ASP A 368 21.87 7.68 -4.82
CA ASP A 368 22.04 6.29 -4.38
C ASP A 368 21.60 5.33 -5.50
N HIS A 369 22.31 4.21 -5.65
CA HIS A 369 21.94 3.22 -6.67
C HIS A 369 20.52 2.67 -6.46
N ASN A 370 20.11 2.48 -5.20
CA ASN A 370 18.79 1.93 -4.83
C ASN A 370 18.13 2.70 -3.72
N LEU A 371 16.81 2.53 -3.65
CA LEU A 371 16.05 2.97 -2.50
C LEU A 371 16.34 2.07 -1.29
N ILE A 372 16.42 2.68 -0.11
CA ILE A 372 16.54 1.96 1.16
C ILE A 372 15.28 1.08 1.35
N PRO A 373 15.43 -0.22 1.68
CA PRO A 373 14.32 -1.13 1.93
C PRO A 373 13.33 -0.62 2.97
N GLU A 374 12.04 -0.95 2.81
CA GLU A 374 10.98 -0.44 3.70
C GLU A 374 11.18 -0.88 5.16
N ILE A 375 11.72 -2.09 5.40
CA ILE A 375 12.02 -2.62 6.74
C ILE A 375 12.95 -1.73 7.57
N SER A 376 13.78 -0.91 6.91
CA SER A 376 14.68 0.01 7.61
C SER A 376 14.05 1.36 7.98
N ARG A 377 12.84 1.64 7.47
CA ARG A 377 12.22 2.98 7.54
C ARG A 377 10.72 2.96 7.83
N SER A 378 10.19 1.86 8.36
CA SER A 378 8.78 1.72 8.73
C SER A 378 8.61 1.29 10.19
N ASN A 379 7.39 1.43 10.71
CA ASN A 379 7.04 0.91 12.03
C ASN A 379 6.97 -0.62 12.01
N LEU A 380 7.81 -1.27 12.81
CA LEU A 380 7.91 -2.73 12.87
C LEU A 380 6.89 -3.37 13.82
N THR A 381 6.13 -2.59 14.58
CA THR A 381 5.16 -3.08 15.59
C THR A 381 4.19 -4.13 15.02
N PRO A 382 3.52 -3.92 13.87
CA PRO A 382 2.59 -4.91 13.32
C PRO A 382 3.31 -6.19 12.86
N LEU A 383 4.51 -6.05 12.26
CA LEU A 383 5.30 -7.17 11.77
C LEU A 383 5.81 -8.04 12.92
N ILE A 384 6.32 -7.44 13.99
CA ILE A 384 6.81 -8.18 15.15
C ILE A 384 5.67 -8.96 15.81
N LEU A 385 4.49 -8.34 15.92
CA LEU A 385 3.32 -9.01 16.46
C LEU A 385 2.93 -10.25 15.64
N GLN A 386 2.95 -10.14 14.31
CA GLN A 386 2.68 -11.27 13.41
C GLN A 386 3.74 -12.36 13.51
N LEU A 387 5.03 -12.01 13.54
CA LEU A 387 6.12 -12.99 13.71
C LEU A 387 5.98 -13.77 15.02
N LYS A 388 5.66 -13.08 16.12
CA LYS A 388 5.43 -13.73 17.42
C LYS A 388 4.21 -14.66 17.38
N ASN A 389 3.12 -14.26 16.73
CA ASN A 389 1.96 -15.13 16.55
C ASN A 389 2.26 -16.39 15.72
N MET A 390 3.20 -16.31 14.79
CA MET A 390 3.70 -17.46 14.03
C MET A 390 4.68 -18.34 14.83
N GLY A 391 4.92 -18.05 16.12
CA GLY A 391 5.83 -18.81 16.98
C GLY A 391 7.30 -18.43 16.81
N ILE A 392 7.61 -17.28 16.21
CA ILE A 392 8.99 -16.79 16.07
C ILE A 392 9.31 -15.87 17.25
N ASP A 393 9.80 -16.46 18.33
CA ASP A 393 10.17 -15.71 19.53
C ASP A 393 11.45 -14.90 19.36
N ASN A 394 12.47 -15.50 18.74
CA ASN A 394 13.76 -14.85 18.51
C ASN A 394 13.77 -14.08 17.19
N ILE A 395 13.30 -12.83 17.27
CA ILE A 395 13.22 -11.90 16.14
C ILE A 395 14.61 -11.46 15.68
N LEU A 396 15.57 -11.32 16.60
CA LEU A 396 16.93 -10.90 16.28
C LEU A 396 17.66 -11.89 15.36
N ASN A 397 17.40 -13.19 15.55
CA ASN A 397 17.95 -14.26 14.73
C ASN A 397 17.02 -14.68 13.59
N PHE A 398 15.92 -13.95 13.34
CA PHE A 398 15.11 -14.20 12.17
C PHE A 398 15.90 -13.84 10.91
N ASP A 399 15.82 -14.72 9.91
CA ASP A 399 16.60 -14.62 8.67
C ASP A 399 16.00 -13.54 7.75
N PHE A 400 16.17 -12.27 8.09
CA PHE A 400 15.78 -11.16 7.23
C PHE A 400 16.77 -10.97 6.08
N LEU A 401 16.28 -10.60 4.89
CA LEU A 401 17.14 -10.23 3.77
C LEU A 401 17.99 -8.98 4.09
N THR A 402 17.41 -8.05 4.84
CA THR A 402 18.09 -6.90 5.44
C THR A 402 17.63 -6.78 6.89
N LEU A 403 18.58 -6.78 7.82
CA LEU A 403 18.28 -6.67 9.24
C LEU A 403 17.67 -5.29 9.56
N PRO A 404 16.54 -5.23 10.29
CA PRO A 404 15.97 -3.97 10.74
C PRO A 404 16.90 -3.26 11.74
N PRO A 405 16.90 -1.91 11.80
CA PRO A 405 17.60 -1.15 12.82
C PRO A 405 17.17 -1.56 14.23
N THR A 406 18.14 -1.71 15.14
CA THR A 406 17.90 -2.11 16.54
C THR A 406 16.97 -1.14 17.28
N ASN A 407 17.07 0.16 17.02
CA ASN A 407 16.21 1.18 17.62
C ASN A 407 14.73 1.01 17.21
N ASN A 408 14.48 0.65 15.94
CA ASN A 408 13.11 0.42 15.46
C ASN A 408 12.53 -0.86 16.08
N LEU A 409 13.35 -1.92 16.21
CA LEU A 409 12.94 -3.15 16.90
C LEU A 409 12.62 -2.91 18.38
N ALA A 410 13.48 -2.15 19.09
CA ALA A 410 13.29 -1.84 20.50
C ALA A 410 12.00 -1.04 20.73
N SER A 411 11.79 0.02 19.96
CA SER A 411 10.57 0.84 20.03
C SER A 411 9.30 0.04 19.73
N ALA A 412 9.36 -0.88 18.76
CA ALA A 412 8.24 -1.75 18.42
C ALA A 412 7.91 -2.75 19.55
N LEU A 413 8.93 -3.38 20.16
CA LEU A 413 8.73 -4.27 21.31
C LEU A 413 8.19 -3.51 22.54
N GLU A 414 8.71 -2.32 22.82
CA GLU A 414 8.21 -1.47 23.90
C GLU A 414 6.74 -1.09 23.69
N THR A 415 6.36 -0.76 22.45
CA THR A 415 4.96 -0.47 22.10
C THR A 415 4.06 -1.68 22.30
N LEU A 416 4.48 -2.88 21.86
CA LEU A 416 3.73 -4.12 22.07
C LEU A 416 3.58 -4.47 23.55
N TYR A 417 4.62 -4.26 24.35
CA TYR A 417 4.60 -4.46 25.79
C TYR A 417 3.58 -3.52 26.46
N LYS A 418 3.64 -2.22 26.14
CA LYS A 418 2.69 -1.24 26.67
C LYS A 418 1.24 -1.49 26.24
N LEU A 419 1.01 -2.07 25.06
CA LEU A 419 -0.33 -2.53 24.61
C LEU A 419 -0.81 -3.80 25.35
N GLY A 420 0.08 -4.45 26.11
CA GLY A 420 -0.17 -5.75 26.75
C GLY A 420 -0.21 -6.90 25.75
N ALA A 421 0.36 -6.74 24.55
CA ALA A 421 0.42 -7.78 23.53
C ALA A 421 1.54 -8.79 23.81
N ILE A 422 2.57 -8.38 24.54
CA ILE A 422 3.67 -9.24 25.00
C ILE A 422 3.87 -9.08 26.51
N ASP A 423 4.40 -10.13 27.15
CA ASP A 423 4.74 -10.13 28.58
C ASP A 423 6.16 -9.60 28.85
N ASP A 424 6.60 -9.60 30.12
CA ASP A 424 7.94 -9.17 30.55
C ASP A 424 9.08 -10.01 29.93
N ASN A 425 8.78 -11.24 29.51
CA ASN A 425 9.72 -12.12 28.83
C ASN A 425 9.69 -11.94 27.31
N GLY A 426 8.86 -11.02 26.80
CA GLY A 426 8.64 -10.80 25.38
C GLY A 426 7.86 -11.92 24.68
N LYS A 427 7.17 -12.80 25.42
CA LYS A 427 6.27 -13.81 24.84
C LYS A 427 4.91 -13.20 24.55
N LEU A 428 4.22 -13.76 23.55
CA LEU A 428 2.89 -13.31 23.16
C LEU A 428 1.88 -13.62 24.27
N THR A 429 1.07 -12.64 24.66
CA THR A 429 -0.05 -12.83 25.60
C THR A 429 -1.32 -13.27 24.86
N GLU A 430 -2.36 -13.70 25.58
CA GLU A 430 -3.67 -13.95 24.97
C GLU A 430 -4.24 -12.72 24.26
N THR A 431 -4.04 -11.54 24.87
CA THR A 431 -4.37 -10.25 24.24
C THR A 431 -3.58 -10.11 22.93
N GLY A 432 -2.27 -10.35 22.95
CA GLY A 432 -1.42 -10.30 21.75
C GLY A 432 -1.89 -11.23 20.63
N GLY A 433 -2.27 -12.46 20.97
CA GLY A 433 -2.85 -13.43 20.03
C GLY A 433 -4.07 -12.85 19.32
N ILE A 434 -5.05 -12.36 20.08
CA ILE A 434 -6.27 -11.75 19.51
C ILE A 434 -5.93 -10.51 18.66
N LEU A 435 -5.06 -9.63 19.14
CA LEU A 435 -4.65 -8.42 18.42
C LEU A 435 -4.00 -8.74 17.07
N SER A 436 -3.21 -9.81 17.01
CA SER A 436 -2.47 -10.23 15.81
C SER A 436 -3.36 -10.82 14.71
N GLU A 437 -4.50 -11.41 15.08
CA GLU A 437 -5.46 -11.95 14.13
C GLU A 437 -6.31 -10.87 13.46
N PHE A 438 -6.54 -9.74 14.14
CA PHE A 438 -7.25 -8.62 13.52
C PHE A 438 -6.47 -8.08 12.33
N PRO A 439 -7.14 -7.82 11.19
CA PRO A 439 -6.50 -7.21 10.05
C PRO A 439 -6.41 -5.71 10.24
N LEU A 440 -5.77 -5.22 11.31
CA LEU A 440 -5.68 -3.82 11.75
C LEU A 440 -4.33 -3.54 12.41
N ASP A 441 -4.00 -2.26 12.60
CA ASP A 441 -2.84 -1.88 13.42
C ASP A 441 -3.07 -2.26 14.89
N PRO A 442 -2.04 -2.70 15.64
CA PRO A 442 -2.19 -3.20 17.01
C PRO A 442 -2.91 -2.23 17.96
N GLN A 443 -2.72 -0.91 17.77
CA GLN A 443 -3.41 0.13 18.53
C GLN A 443 -4.93 0.13 18.27
N LEU A 444 -5.35 0.05 17.00
CA LEU A 444 -6.77 -0.03 16.62
C LEU A 444 -7.40 -1.35 17.06
N SER A 445 -6.67 -2.46 16.94
CA SER A 445 -7.09 -3.77 17.46
C SER A 445 -7.31 -3.70 18.98
N LYS A 446 -6.47 -2.95 19.71
CA LYS A 446 -6.60 -2.77 21.16
C LYS A 446 -7.83 -1.97 21.55
N VAL A 447 -8.20 -0.95 20.77
CA VAL A 447 -9.47 -0.23 20.96
C VAL A 447 -10.65 -1.19 20.81
N LEU A 448 -10.69 -2.02 19.75
CA LEU A 448 -11.78 -2.99 19.57
C LEU A 448 -11.86 -4.00 20.72
N LEU A 449 -10.73 -4.54 21.16
CA LEU A 449 -10.71 -5.51 22.26
C LEU A 449 -11.16 -4.86 23.59
N THR A 450 -10.69 -3.64 23.87
CA THR A 450 -11.02 -2.94 25.13
C THR A 450 -12.46 -2.42 25.14
N SER A 451 -13.09 -2.21 23.98
CA SER A 451 -14.45 -1.70 23.87
C SER A 451 -15.51 -2.58 24.55
N GLN A 452 -15.23 -3.87 24.74
CA GLN A 452 -16.06 -4.78 25.53
C GLN A 452 -16.18 -4.34 27.00
N ARG A 453 -15.08 -3.85 27.60
CA ARG A 453 -15.05 -3.40 29.00
C ARG A 453 -15.92 -2.17 29.24
N PHE A 454 -16.07 -1.34 28.21
CA PHE A 454 -16.82 -0.08 28.26
C PHE A 454 -18.20 -0.18 27.59
N HIS A 455 -18.62 -1.39 27.19
CA HIS A 455 -19.91 -1.64 26.53
C HIS A 455 -20.17 -0.76 25.28
N CYS A 456 -19.10 -0.32 24.60
CA CYS A 456 -19.15 0.61 23.46
C CYS A 456 -18.60 -0.01 22.15
N THR A 457 -18.69 -1.33 22.05
CA THR A 457 -18.23 -2.15 20.93
C THR A 457 -18.80 -1.72 19.59
N PHE A 458 -20.09 -1.42 19.51
CA PHE A 458 -20.75 -1.05 18.26
C PHE A 458 -20.21 0.27 17.70
N GLU A 459 -20.02 1.25 18.58
CA GLU A 459 -19.50 2.58 18.25
C GLU A 459 -18.02 2.51 17.87
N CYS A 460 -17.22 1.79 18.67
CA CYS A 460 -15.79 1.58 18.39
C CYS A 460 -15.58 0.82 17.08
N LEU A 461 -16.42 -0.18 16.77
CA LEU A 461 -16.39 -0.91 15.51
C LEU A 461 -16.59 0.02 14.31
N ILE A 462 -17.54 0.96 14.40
CA ILE A 462 -17.78 1.95 13.34
C ILE A 462 -16.58 2.89 13.20
N ILE A 463 -16.09 3.44 14.32
CA ILE A 463 -14.96 4.38 14.34
C ILE A 463 -13.72 3.74 13.71
N VAL A 464 -13.36 2.54 14.15
CA VAL A 464 -12.19 1.80 13.63
C VAL A 464 -12.38 1.45 12.14
N SER A 465 -13.59 1.12 11.71
CA SER A 465 -13.88 0.87 10.29
C SER A 465 -13.69 2.13 9.43
N MET A 466 -14.07 3.29 9.95
CA MET A 466 -13.91 4.58 9.29
C MET A 466 -12.45 5.05 9.26
N LEU A 467 -11.70 4.87 10.35
CA LEU A 467 -10.26 5.17 10.42
C LEU A 467 -9.41 4.25 9.53
N SER A 468 -9.88 3.03 9.27
CA SER A 468 -9.20 2.08 8.38
C SER A 468 -9.29 2.44 6.90
N LEU A 469 -10.00 3.51 6.54
CA LEU A 469 -10.10 4.00 5.17
C LEU A 469 -8.82 4.72 4.74
N GLN A 470 -8.24 4.30 3.62
CA GLN A 470 -7.05 4.95 3.04
C GLN A 470 -7.37 6.19 2.20
N SER A 471 -8.65 6.45 1.93
CA SER A 471 -9.14 7.57 1.11
C SER A 471 -9.78 8.64 1.98
N ASN A 472 -9.52 9.91 1.68
CA ASN A 472 -10.23 11.02 2.32
C ASN A 472 -11.75 10.86 2.13
N LEU A 473 -12.49 10.99 3.23
CA LEU A 473 -13.96 10.89 3.25
C LEU A 473 -14.63 12.07 2.55
N TYR A 474 -14.00 13.25 2.60
CA TYR A 474 -14.49 14.51 2.06
C TYR A 474 -13.32 15.46 1.81
N ASP A 475 -13.49 16.44 0.91
CA ASP A 475 -12.48 17.46 0.60
C ASP A 475 -12.51 18.64 1.61
N ILE A 476 -11.40 19.38 1.68
CA ILE A 476 -11.15 20.49 2.63
C ILE A 476 -12.09 21.67 2.38
N GLN A 477 -12.63 21.83 1.17
CA GLN A 477 -13.12 23.13 0.69
C GLN A 477 -14.48 23.59 1.22
N SER A 478 -15.26 22.81 2.00
CA SER A 478 -16.49 23.36 2.61
C SER A 478 -17.04 22.60 3.83
N HIS A 479 -16.88 23.16 5.04
CA HIS A 479 -17.58 22.68 6.26
C HIS A 479 -19.08 23.03 6.27
N SER A 480 -19.54 23.91 5.37
CA SER A 480 -20.91 24.43 5.33
C SER A 480 -21.97 23.33 5.14
N HIS A 481 -21.70 22.34 4.29
CA HIS A 481 -22.61 21.23 3.99
C HIS A 481 -22.63 20.11 5.03
N ARG A 482 -21.85 20.25 6.12
CA ARG A 482 -21.61 19.17 7.09
C ARG A 482 -21.88 19.54 8.55
N LYS A 483 -22.36 20.76 8.82
CA LYS A 483 -22.58 21.28 10.18
C LYS A 483 -23.49 20.39 11.04
N ASP A 484 -24.43 19.69 10.42
CA ASP A 484 -25.36 18.75 11.05
C ASP A 484 -24.71 17.44 11.52
N VAL A 485 -23.50 17.13 11.03
CA VAL A 485 -22.80 15.89 11.35
C VAL A 485 -21.58 16.10 12.24
N LEU A 486 -21.08 17.33 12.35
CA LEU A 486 -19.89 17.64 13.15
C LEU A 486 -20.19 17.51 14.65
N ILE A 487 -19.40 16.70 15.34
CA ILE A 487 -19.45 16.58 16.80
C ILE A 487 -18.30 17.38 17.40
N ARG A 488 -18.61 18.24 18.36
CA ARG A 488 -17.65 19.18 18.95
C ARG A 488 -16.53 18.50 19.72
N GLN A 489 -16.83 17.35 20.30
CA GLN A 489 -15.93 16.57 21.16
C GLN A 489 -14.83 15.82 20.39
N GLY A 490 -14.90 15.73 19.05
CA GLY A 490 -13.82 15.16 18.24
C GLY A 490 -14.20 14.66 16.86
N ASP A 491 -13.17 14.41 16.06
CA ASP A 491 -13.25 13.85 14.72
C ASP A 491 -13.73 12.40 14.74
N HIS A 492 -13.27 11.56 15.68
CA HIS A 492 -13.72 10.16 15.81
C HIS A 492 -15.24 10.06 16.00
N LEU A 493 -15.80 10.93 16.84
CA LEU A 493 -17.24 10.98 17.08
C LEU A 493 -17.98 11.53 15.85
N THR A 494 -17.37 12.48 15.14
CA THR A 494 -17.89 12.94 13.85
C THR A 494 -17.95 11.80 12.82
N LEU A 495 -16.93 10.93 12.75
CA LEU A 495 -16.93 9.73 11.90
C LEU A 495 -18.07 8.76 12.27
N LEU A 496 -18.31 8.57 13.57
CA LEU A 496 -19.42 7.77 14.08
C LEU A 496 -20.77 8.33 13.61
N ASN A 497 -21.00 9.63 13.80
CA ASN A 497 -22.23 10.31 13.41
C ASN A 497 -22.48 10.25 11.90
N ILE A 498 -21.43 10.46 11.09
CA ILE A 498 -21.50 10.32 9.62
C ILE A 498 -22.00 8.92 9.25
N PHE A 499 -21.44 7.88 9.85
CA PHE A 499 -21.82 6.51 9.54
C PHE A 499 -23.23 6.17 10.02
N GLN A 500 -23.62 6.61 11.21
CA GLN A 500 -24.97 6.40 11.74
C GLN A 500 -26.04 7.06 10.88
N GLN A 501 -25.84 8.32 10.47
CA GLN A 501 -26.77 9.00 9.57
C GLN A 501 -26.80 8.36 8.17
N PHE A 502 -25.66 7.88 7.67
CA PHE A 502 -25.61 7.11 6.43
C PHE A 502 -26.44 5.83 6.54
N GLN A 503 -26.34 5.12 7.66
CA GLN A 503 -27.14 3.93 7.94
C GLN A 503 -28.64 4.26 8.06
N GLN A 504 -29.02 5.35 8.74
CA GLN A 504 -30.40 5.82 8.85
C GLN A 504 -30.99 6.24 7.49
N SER A 505 -30.16 6.76 6.59
CA SER A 505 -30.55 7.10 5.22
C SER A 505 -30.72 5.88 4.29
N ASN A 506 -30.69 4.66 4.84
CA ASN A 506 -30.67 3.39 4.09
C ASN A 506 -29.51 3.33 3.07
N TYR A 507 -28.33 3.80 3.47
CA TYR A 507 -27.12 3.80 2.64
C TYR A 507 -27.29 4.57 1.32
N SER A 508 -28.00 5.69 1.34
CA SER A 508 -28.36 6.44 0.13
C SER A 508 -27.17 7.15 -0.51
N LYS A 509 -26.97 6.90 -1.81
CA LYS A 509 -25.98 7.64 -2.63
C LYS A 509 -26.31 9.13 -2.74
N SER A 510 -27.59 9.49 -2.76
CA SER A 510 -28.04 10.88 -2.82
C SER A 510 -27.70 11.64 -1.53
N TRP A 511 -27.79 10.98 -0.37
CA TRP A 511 -27.39 11.55 0.92
C TRP A 511 -25.90 11.87 0.97
N CYS A 512 -25.05 10.97 0.46
CA CYS A 512 -23.62 11.23 0.34
C CYS A 512 -23.32 12.41 -0.59
N LYS A 513 -24.02 12.50 -1.74
CA LYS A 513 -23.81 13.57 -2.72
C LYS A 513 -24.17 14.95 -2.15
N SER A 514 -25.27 15.06 -1.41
CA SER A 514 -25.69 16.34 -0.82
C SER A 514 -24.72 16.89 0.24
N ARG A 515 -24.00 16.00 0.94
CA ARG A 515 -23.02 16.34 1.99
C ARG A 515 -21.56 16.30 1.51
N GLN A 516 -21.34 16.11 0.21
CA GLN A 516 -20.00 15.95 -0.39
C GLN A 516 -19.15 14.84 0.25
N ILE A 517 -19.81 13.77 0.70
CA ILE A 517 -19.16 12.59 1.27
C ILE A 517 -18.92 11.58 0.15
N ASN A 518 -17.75 10.95 0.16
CA ASN A 518 -17.43 9.92 -0.83
C ASN A 518 -18.21 8.62 -0.56
N TYR A 519 -19.24 8.38 -1.36
CA TYR A 519 -20.08 7.17 -1.28
C TYR A 519 -19.26 5.86 -1.35
N LYS A 520 -18.17 5.81 -2.15
CA LYS A 520 -17.33 4.60 -2.27
C LYS A 520 -16.57 4.31 -0.99
N SER A 521 -16.11 5.36 -0.31
CA SER A 521 -15.43 5.23 0.99
C SER A 521 -16.42 4.75 2.05
N MET A 522 -17.66 5.24 2.04
CA MET A 522 -18.71 4.77 2.95
C MET A 522 -19.12 3.31 2.72
N THR A 523 -19.28 2.88 1.46
CA THR A 523 -19.56 1.46 1.16
C THR A 523 -18.39 0.56 1.52
N MET A 524 -17.15 1.02 1.34
CA MET A 524 -15.96 0.32 1.80
C MET A 524 -15.94 0.21 3.34
N ALA A 525 -16.27 1.29 4.07
CA ALA A 525 -16.37 1.26 5.52
C ALA A 525 -17.42 0.25 6.00
N LEU A 526 -18.56 0.14 5.31
CA LEU A 526 -19.57 -0.87 5.60
C LEU A 526 -19.03 -2.30 5.40
N LYS A 527 -18.27 -2.54 4.32
CA LYS A 527 -17.60 -3.84 4.10
C LYS A 527 -16.60 -4.15 5.22
N ILE A 528 -15.77 -3.18 5.60
CA ILE A 528 -14.78 -3.32 6.69
C ILE A 528 -15.50 -3.62 8.01
N LYS A 529 -16.56 -2.86 8.35
CA LYS A 529 -17.39 -3.08 9.53
C LYS A 529 -17.92 -4.51 9.60
N ASN A 530 -18.52 -5.00 8.52
CA ASN A 530 -19.11 -6.34 8.48
C ASN A 530 -18.05 -7.43 8.65
N GLN A 531 -16.85 -7.24 8.09
CA GLN A 531 -15.74 -8.19 8.26
C GLN A 531 -15.20 -8.14 9.68
N LEU A 532 -14.94 -6.96 10.24
CA LEU A 532 -14.49 -6.82 11.63
C LEU A 532 -15.54 -7.37 12.63
N GLN A 533 -16.83 -7.20 12.33
CA GLN A 533 -17.91 -7.83 13.08
C GLN A 533 -17.84 -9.36 13.06
N ALA A 534 -17.43 -9.98 11.95
CA ALA A 534 -17.21 -11.42 11.90
C ALA A 534 -16.04 -11.87 12.79
N TYR A 535 -14.95 -11.08 12.84
CA TYR A 535 -13.85 -11.32 13.77
C TYR A 535 -14.29 -11.18 15.24
N LEU A 536 -15.05 -10.12 15.58
CA LEU A 536 -15.59 -9.95 16.93
C LEU A 536 -16.42 -11.16 17.36
N LYS A 537 -17.28 -11.68 16.47
CA LYS A 537 -18.05 -12.90 16.71
C LYS A 537 -17.15 -14.12 16.89
N LYS A 538 -16.12 -14.29 16.06
CA LYS A 538 -15.13 -15.38 16.16
C LYS A 538 -14.46 -15.40 17.54
N PHE A 539 -14.11 -14.23 18.08
CA PHE A 539 -13.50 -14.08 19.40
C PHE A 539 -14.51 -14.02 20.56
N SER A 540 -15.81 -14.23 20.29
CA SER A 540 -16.87 -14.14 21.30
C SER A 540 -16.94 -12.79 22.03
N ILE A 541 -16.56 -11.70 21.34
CA ILE A 541 -16.67 -10.35 21.85
C ILE A 541 -18.12 -9.86 21.60
N PRO A 542 -18.89 -9.52 22.65
CA PRO A 542 -20.28 -9.10 22.49
C PRO A 542 -20.37 -7.75 21.80
N ILE A 543 -21.26 -7.64 20.81
CA ILE A 543 -21.48 -6.38 20.10
C ILE A 543 -22.61 -5.63 20.82
N GLN A 544 -22.21 -4.78 21.76
CA GLN A 544 -23.09 -3.93 22.53
C GLN A 544 -22.90 -2.47 22.10
N SER A 545 -24.02 -1.76 22.04
CA SER A 545 -24.07 -0.30 21.95
C SER A 545 -24.31 0.23 23.36
N ILE A 546 -23.87 1.46 23.61
CA ILE A 546 -24.00 2.09 24.92
C ILE A 546 -25.49 2.20 25.27
N GLN A 547 -25.90 1.57 26.37
CA GLN A 547 -27.25 1.68 26.94
C GLN A 547 -27.11 2.39 28.29
N ASP A 548 -28.00 3.35 28.56
CA ASP A 548 -28.23 4.05 29.84
C ASP A 548 -27.12 3.86 30.89
N THR A 549 -26.01 4.59 30.70
CA THR A 549 -24.95 4.71 31.70
C THR A 549 -25.29 5.80 32.70
N ASP A 550 -24.83 5.69 33.95
CA ASP A 550 -24.91 6.77 34.95
C ASP A 550 -24.13 8.04 34.52
N GLU A 551 -23.29 7.94 33.49
CA GLU A 551 -22.56 9.06 32.90
C GLU A 551 -23.50 9.95 32.05
N LYS A 552 -23.56 11.25 32.36
CA LYS A 552 -24.34 12.27 31.62
C LYS A 552 -23.90 12.44 30.16
N ASP A 553 -22.68 12.05 29.83
CA ASP A 553 -22.10 12.14 28.49
C ASP A 553 -21.75 10.74 27.96
N LEU A 554 -22.60 10.23 27.08
CA LEU A 554 -22.46 8.92 26.42
C LEU A 554 -21.20 8.80 25.54
N THR A 555 -20.45 9.90 25.33
CA THR A 555 -19.19 9.88 24.57
C THR A 555 -18.00 9.45 25.43
N ILE A 556 -18.08 9.55 26.76
CA ILE A 556 -16.98 9.24 27.68
C ILE A 556 -16.48 7.79 27.55
N PRO A 557 -17.34 6.75 27.51
CA PRO A 557 -16.89 5.37 27.37
C PRO A 557 -16.13 5.14 26.06
N ILE A 558 -16.55 5.80 24.97
CA ILE A 558 -15.88 5.74 23.66
C ILE A 558 -14.49 6.39 23.75
N ARG A 559 -14.40 7.57 24.37
CA ARG A 559 -13.14 8.31 24.52
C ARG A 559 -12.14 7.54 25.39
N LYS A 560 -12.58 6.99 26.54
CA LYS A 560 -11.76 6.11 27.41
C LYS A 560 -11.26 4.88 26.65
N CYS A 561 -12.10 4.29 25.80
CA CYS A 561 -11.72 3.15 24.98
C CYS A 561 -10.64 3.50 23.93
N ILE A 562 -10.76 4.64 23.26
CA ILE A 562 -9.76 5.11 22.29
C ILE A 562 -8.42 5.40 23.00
N VAL A 563 -8.46 6.01 24.19
CA VAL A 563 -7.27 6.24 25.03
C VAL A 563 -6.53 4.93 25.33
N ALA A 564 -7.23 3.82 25.59
CA ALA A 564 -6.58 2.54 25.87
C ALA A 564 -5.74 1.98 24.71
N GLY A 565 -6.05 2.35 23.46
CA GLY A 565 -5.24 1.97 22.28
C GLY A 565 -4.17 2.98 21.91
N PHE A 566 -4.41 4.26 22.16
CA PHE A 566 -3.58 5.39 21.70
C PHE A 566 -3.00 6.22 22.86
N PHE A 567 -2.73 5.60 24.01
CA PHE A 567 -2.25 6.26 25.23
C PHE A 567 -0.91 7.02 25.05
N ASN A 568 -0.08 6.65 24.07
CA ASN A 568 1.16 7.39 23.76
C ASN A 568 0.90 8.65 22.91
N ASN A 569 -0.24 8.73 22.21
CA ASN A 569 -0.52 9.77 21.23
C ASN A 569 -1.37 10.89 21.84
N ILE A 570 -0.85 11.50 22.89
CA ILE A 570 -1.55 12.52 23.66
C ILE A 570 -0.78 13.82 23.63
N VAL A 571 -1.50 14.91 23.39
CA VAL A 571 -0.95 16.27 23.40
C VAL A 571 -1.65 17.16 24.41
N ARG A 572 -0.89 18.14 24.89
CA ARG A 572 -1.33 19.20 25.79
C ARG A 572 -1.18 20.56 25.11
N LEU A 573 -2.17 21.42 25.30
CA LEU A 573 -2.14 22.81 24.84
C LEU A 573 -1.09 23.62 25.62
N GLN A 574 -0.27 24.36 24.89
CA GLN A 574 0.70 25.32 25.41
C GLN A 574 0.13 26.75 25.42
N SER A 575 0.79 27.63 26.16
CA SER A 575 0.40 29.04 26.28
C SER A 575 0.47 29.83 24.97
N ASP A 576 1.27 29.37 24.02
CA ASP A 576 1.41 29.95 22.68
C ASP A 576 0.33 29.49 21.68
N GLY A 577 -0.58 28.60 22.13
CA GLY A 577 -1.64 28.03 21.31
C GLY A 577 -1.21 26.81 20.49
N THR A 578 0.06 26.38 20.58
CA THR A 578 0.52 25.12 19.98
C THR A 578 0.33 23.95 20.94
N TYR A 579 0.54 22.74 20.46
CA TYR A 579 0.39 21.51 21.23
C TYR A 579 1.73 20.80 21.41
N LYS A 580 1.93 20.22 22.60
CA LYS A 580 3.10 19.41 22.94
C LYS A 580 2.69 18.00 23.33
N SER A 581 3.40 16.99 22.83
CA SER A 581 3.17 15.59 23.20
C SER A 581 3.59 15.32 24.64
N ILE A 582 2.76 14.56 25.36
CA ILE A 582 3.04 14.08 26.71
C ILE A 582 3.90 12.82 26.66
N GLY A 583 3.57 11.91 25.73
CA GLY A 583 4.30 10.65 25.55
C GLY A 583 5.71 10.86 25.01
N ASN A 584 5.97 12.00 24.36
CA ASN A 584 7.27 12.29 23.78
C ASN A 584 7.66 13.78 23.88
N PRO A 585 8.60 14.14 24.77
CA PRO A 585 9.02 15.53 24.96
C PRO A 585 9.63 16.19 23.71
N LEU A 586 10.13 15.42 22.75
CA LEU A 586 10.72 15.93 21.50
C LEU A 586 9.67 16.43 20.50
N LEU A 587 8.41 16.00 20.65
CA LEU A 587 7.30 16.41 19.81
C LEU A 587 6.65 17.67 20.39
N ASP A 588 7.20 18.81 20.01
CA ASP A 588 6.69 20.14 20.34
C ASP A 588 6.20 20.90 19.08
N ASN A 589 5.54 22.05 19.27
CA ASN A 589 5.00 22.90 18.21
C ASN A 589 4.06 22.16 17.23
N LEU A 590 3.13 21.38 17.76
CA LEU A 590 2.12 20.67 16.97
C LEU A 590 0.89 21.55 16.75
N TYR A 591 0.31 21.48 15.55
CA TYR A 591 -0.85 22.27 15.15
C TYR A 591 -2.03 21.37 14.82
N ILE A 592 -3.25 21.79 15.15
CA ILE A 592 -4.47 21.07 14.71
C ILE A 592 -4.58 21.13 13.19
N HIS A 593 -4.77 19.99 12.54
CA HIS A 593 -4.98 19.95 11.11
C HIS A 593 -6.27 20.71 10.72
N PRO A 594 -6.28 21.54 9.66
CA PRO A 594 -7.44 22.36 9.28
C PRO A 594 -8.73 21.59 8.99
N ILE A 595 -8.62 20.30 8.67
CA ILE A 595 -9.78 19.42 8.44
C ILE A 595 -10.54 19.11 9.74
N SER A 596 -9.84 19.11 10.88
CA SER A 596 -10.42 18.70 12.16
C SER A 596 -11.54 19.64 12.59
N VAL A 597 -12.60 19.09 13.17
CA VAL A 597 -13.70 19.87 13.76
C VAL A 597 -13.19 20.76 14.90
N LEU A 598 -12.12 20.33 15.58
CA LEU A 598 -11.51 21.05 16.68
C LEU A 598 -10.70 22.28 16.23
N SER A 599 -10.44 22.44 14.92
CA SER A 599 -9.86 23.67 14.38
C SER A 599 -10.82 24.87 14.48
N LEU A 600 -12.12 24.60 14.57
CA LEU A 600 -13.19 25.61 14.58
C LEU A 600 -13.58 26.07 15.99
N GLN A 601 -12.90 25.58 17.04
CA GLN A 601 -13.32 25.76 18.44
C GLN A 601 -12.18 26.26 19.34
N ASN A 602 -12.57 26.73 20.54
CA ASN A 602 -11.62 27.05 21.61
C ASN A 602 -10.81 25.79 21.96
N SER A 603 -9.50 25.98 22.09
CA SER A 603 -8.52 24.92 22.26
C SER A 603 -8.74 24.12 23.54
N SER A 604 -9.08 22.84 23.41
CA SER A 604 -9.17 21.92 24.55
C SER A 604 -7.78 21.67 25.16
N PRO A 605 -7.67 21.53 26.49
CA PRO A 605 -6.36 21.43 27.14
C PRO A 605 -5.61 20.13 26.81
N PHE A 606 -6.33 19.03 26.58
CA PHE A 606 -5.77 17.72 26.26
C PHE A 606 -6.50 17.09 25.09
N LEU A 607 -5.74 16.64 24.09
CA LEU A 607 -6.24 15.96 22.90
C LEU A 607 -5.47 14.67 22.67
N LEU A 608 -6.16 13.69 22.11
CA LEU A 608 -5.57 12.49 21.53
C LEU A 608 -5.59 12.60 20.01
N TYR A 609 -4.52 12.14 19.36
CA TYR A 609 -4.40 12.13 17.90
C TYR A 609 -4.08 10.73 17.37
N ASN A 610 -4.46 10.45 16.12
CA ASN A 610 -4.10 9.20 15.46
C ASN A 610 -2.89 9.34 14.54
N GLU A 611 -2.81 10.43 13.79
CA GLU A 611 -1.76 10.64 12.77
C GLU A 611 -1.10 12.02 12.93
N ILE A 612 0.20 12.08 12.62
CA ILE A 612 0.93 13.35 12.45
C ILE A 612 1.30 13.49 10.98
N LEU A 613 0.94 14.62 10.38
CA LEU A 613 1.30 15.01 9.03
C LEU A 613 2.42 16.03 9.07
N TYR A 614 3.54 15.71 8.40
CA TYR A 614 4.67 16.61 8.23
C TYR A 614 4.52 17.31 6.88
N THR A 615 4.26 18.61 6.93
CA THR A 615 4.29 19.49 5.76
C THR A 615 5.28 20.63 6.04
N THR A 616 4.87 21.89 5.89
CA THR A 616 5.63 23.04 6.39
C THR A 616 5.55 23.15 7.91
N LYS A 617 4.47 22.64 8.51
CA LYS A 617 4.26 22.51 9.95
C LYS A 617 3.90 21.07 10.30
N ARG A 618 3.99 20.74 11.58
CA ARG A 618 3.57 19.43 12.11
C ARG A 618 2.10 19.49 12.48
N PHE A 619 1.25 18.84 11.70
CA PHE A 619 -0.19 18.82 11.93
C PHE A 619 -0.64 17.51 12.57
N ILE A 620 -1.40 17.59 13.65
CA ILE A 620 -2.08 16.44 14.26
C ILE A 620 -3.47 16.27 13.65
N LYS A 621 -3.82 15.03 13.30
CA LYS A 621 -5.04 14.67 12.57
C LYS A 621 -5.81 13.56 13.29
N ASP A 622 -7.13 13.56 13.06
CA ASP A 622 -8.11 12.66 13.65
C ASP A 622 -8.05 12.76 15.17
N LEU A 623 -8.67 13.83 15.68
CA LEU A 623 -8.49 14.30 17.04
C LEU A 623 -9.72 14.00 17.90
N ILE A 624 -9.49 13.70 19.18
CA ILE A 624 -10.56 13.59 20.17
C ILE A 624 -10.14 14.27 21.46
N VAL A 625 -11.09 14.99 22.09
CA VAL A 625 -10.86 15.59 23.41
C VAL A 625 -10.68 14.45 24.41
N ILE A 626 -9.79 14.60 25.38
CA ILE A 626 -9.64 13.65 26.49
C ILE A 626 -9.54 14.37 27.82
N GLU A 627 -9.77 13.66 28.92
CA GLU A 627 -9.53 14.15 30.26
C GLU A 627 -8.25 13.50 30.82
N PRO A 628 -7.39 14.26 31.53
CA PRO A 628 -6.12 13.76 32.03
C PRO A 628 -6.29 12.65 33.08
N GLU A 629 -7.41 12.64 33.80
CA GLU A 629 -7.74 11.61 34.80
C GLU A 629 -7.79 10.21 34.21
N TRP A 630 -8.14 10.06 32.94
CA TRP A 630 -8.23 8.75 32.27
C TRP A 630 -6.86 8.15 31.94
N LEU A 631 -5.79 8.94 32.06
CA LEU A 631 -4.41 8.51 31.82
C LEU A 631 -3.76 7.92 33.07
N ILE A 632 -4.31 8.25 34.23
CA ILE A 632 -3.86 7.79 35.52
C ILE A 632 -4.71 6.56 35.85
N LYS A 633 -4.06 5.41 36.05
CA LYS A 633 -4.74 4.20 36.51
C LYS A 633 -5.18 4.33 37.95
#